data_AF-A0A5C6SVI5-F1
#
_entry.id   AF-A0A5C6SVI5-F1
#
_cell.length_a   1.000
_cell.length_b   1.000
_cell.length_c   1.000
_cell.angle_alpha   90.00
_cell.angle_beta   90.00
_cell.angle_gamma   90.00
#
_symmetry.space_group_name_H-M   'P 1'
#
loop_
_entity.id
_entity.type
_entity.pdbx_description
1 polymer ?
#
loop_
_entity_poly.entity_id
_entity_poly.type
_entity_poly.pdbx_seq_one_letter_code
_entity_poly.pdbx_strand_id
1 'polypeptide(L)'
;MQGWRNRSLPILAAKLSTPTLPLLPGDTLESNYYVYFFSDIISQLEITPYLNREFWNRNILVPSQSSECVRHAVLALGATHWQYSARNQLSSVSLDPFILRHYNEAISKLTSSQESPPDMSTVLTCCILFVILESLRGEFGEAIRHLESGTRILTNHIPKTYLPNRDFQELAAIFHAIASQVAIFSPERVFPDVTHLLLPAAKKQKRIEGEFRNLDEAEDVMNKFDDMVNHISWDLDQEWENEESECNTQWSILRENVQTWQCQFEILVKKLSAGKEPIDSEKILNLRIQHKLWELLIEEEFAVDEDAEAHLDPAECNILLDQLEKLWCNPTRPRFGLKIDLTAALFQLYVYCTDESVRHRIIFMLRAQSRREIIWDSGQLADFLENDMVLRAVGLQTDRWPEIGPSANDGALLVFRPKGSRESSES
;
A
#
# COMPACT_ATOMS: atom_id res chain seq x y z
N MET A 1 -29.99 18.35 -58.42
CA MET A 1 -28.73 17.91 -59.05
C MET A 1 -27.64 18.88 -58.60
N GLN A 2 -26.74 18.43 -57.70
CA GLN A 2 -25.29 18.22 -57.96
C GLN A 2 -24.53 19.55 -58.20
N GLY A 3 -23.40 19.92 -57.57
CA GLY A 3 -22.47 19.32 -56.60
C GLY A 3 -21.70 20.45 -55.87
N TRP A 4 -21.29 20.33 -54.61
CA TRP A 4 -20.09 19.70 -54.03
C TRP A 4 -18.72 20.26 -54.45
N ARG A 5 -17.90 20.52 -53.41
CA ARG A 5 -16.46 20.89 -53.32
C ARG A 5 -16.21 22.40 -53.34
N ASN A 6 -15.55 23.05 -52.37
CA ASN A 6 -14.41 22.64 -51.55
C ASN A 6 -14.34 23.53 -50.28
N ARG A 7 -14.42 22.96 -49.08
CA ARG A 7 -13.94 23.61 -47.84
C ARG A 7 -13.15 22.59 -47.05
N SER A 8 -11.84 22.72 -47.11
CA SER A 8 -10.88 21.95 -46.31
C SER A 8 -11.04 22.35 -44.85
N LEU A 9 -11.46 21.42 -44.00
CA LEU A 9 -11.36 21.52 -42.54
C LEU A 9 -9.94 21.11 -42.14
N PRO A 10 -9.30 21.80 -41.18
CA PRO A 10 -8.01 21.37 -40.65
C PRO A 10 -8.22 20.09 -39.83
N ILE A 11 -7.56 19.02 -40.26
CA ILE A 11 -7.46 17.76 -39.51
C ILE A 11 -6.56 18.03 -38.31
N LEU A 12 -7.17 18.15 -37.12
CA LEU A 12 -6.49 17.91 -35.85
C LEU A 12 -6.09 16.42 -35.85
N ALA A 13 -4.88 16.15 -36.34
CA ALA A 13 -4.23 14.87 -36.14
C ALA A 13 -3.91 14.77 -34.64
N ALA A 14 -4.85 14.22 -33.86
CA ALA A 14 -4.53 13.62 -32.59
C ALA A 14 -3.46 12.56 -32.87
N LYS A 15 -2.23 12.83 -32.43
CA LYS A 15 -1.19 11.80 -32.33
C LYS A 15 -1.69 10.77 -31.32
N LEU A 16 -2.40 9.76 -31.82
CA LEU A 16 -2.55 8.51 -31.11
C LEU A 16 -1.15 7.95 -30.91
N SER A 17 -0.67 7.99 -29.67
CA SER A 17 0.54 7.30 -29.24
C SER A 17 0.38 5.82 -29.53
N THR A 18 1.08 5.35 -30.57
CA THR A 18 1.29 3.94 -30.87
C THR A 18 1.97 3.26 -29.69
N PRO A 19 1.66 1.99 -29.36
CA PRO A 19 2.45 1.24 -28.39
C PRO A 19 3.85 1.04 -28.98
N THR A 20 4.82 1.82 -28.49
CA THR A 20 6.22 1.69 -28.90
C THR A 20 6.79 0.43 -28.27
N LEU A 21 7.28 -0.51 -29.08
CA LEU A 21 8.02 -1.68 -28.60
C LEU A 21 9.13 -1.22 -27.63
N PRO A 22 9.39 -1.94 -26.53
CA PRO A 22 10.44 -1.55 -25.59
C PRO A 22 11.80 -1.52 -26.31
N LEU A 23 12.51 -0.40 -26.22
CA LEU A 23 13.93 -0.36 -26.61
C LEU A 23 14.69 -1.31 -25.69
N LEU A 24 15.21 -2.39 -26.25
CA LEU A 24 15.94 -3.41 -25.50
C LEU A 24 17.30 -2.84 -25.07
N PRO A 25 17.64 -2.93 -23.77
CA PRO A 25 18.99 -2.66 -23.27
C PRO A 25 20.07 -3.50 -23.98
N GLY A 26 21.32 -3.04 -23.89
CA GLY A 26 22.41 -3.53 -24.74
C GLY A 26 22.75 -5.01 -24.55
N ASP A 27 22.74 -5.52 -23.31
CA ASP A 27 23.06 -6.92 -23.04
C ASP A 27 21.81 -7.81 -22.91
N THR A 28 21.97 -9.13 -23.13
CA THR A 28 20.86 -10.10 -23.11
C THR A 28 20.21 -10.22 -21.72
N LEU A 29 20.99 -10.04 -20.65
CA LEU A 29 20.50 -10.18 -19.28
C LEU A 29 19.63 -8.98 -18.88
N GLU A 30 20.10 -7.77 -19.20
CA GLU A 30 19.38 -6.51 -19.08
C GLU A 30 18.11 -6.56 -19.91
N SER A 31 18.17 -7.02 -21.15
CA SER A 31 16.96 -7.23 -21.99
C SER A 31 15.93 -8.14 -21.32
N ASN A 32 16.37 -9.25 -20.73
CA ASN A 32 15.46 -10.19 -20.06
C ASN A 32 14.77 -9.56 -18.85
N TYR A 33 15.51 -8.92 -17.93
CA TYR A 33 14.91 -8.33 -16.73
C TYR A 33 14.07 -7.09 -17.05
N TYR A 34 14.44 -6.33 -18.07
CA TYR A 34 13.65 -5.21 -18.56
C TYR A 34 12.30 -5.68 -19.12
N VAL A 35 12.30 -6.69 -19.99
CA VAL A 35 11.06 -7.28 -20.53
C VAL A 35 10.23 -7.87 -19.40
N TYR A 36 10.84 -8.67 -18.52
CA TYR A 36 10.19 -9.30 -17.37
C TYR A 36 9.46 -8.28 -16.48
N PHE A 37 10.04 -7.10 -16.27
CA PHE A 37 9.37 -6.03 -15.52
C PHE A 37 8.04 -5.61 -16.16
N PHE A 38 8.02 -5.32 -17.46
CA PHE A 38 6.82 -4.85 -18.14
C PHE A 38 5.82 -5.98 -18.48
N SER A 39 6.26 -7.24 -18.57
CA SER A 39 5.40 -8.38 -18.87
C SER A 39 4.76 -9.02 -17.62
N ASP A 40 5.52 -9.18 -16.54
CA ASP A 40 5.14 -10.02 -15.40
C ASP A 40 4.98 -9.24 -14.09
N ILE A 41 5.76 -8.18 -13.88
CA ILE A 41 5.78 -7.45 -12.60
C ILE A 41 4.67 -6.40 -12.56
N ILE A 42 4.51 -5.57 -13.61
CA ILE A 42 3.59 -4.42 -13.58
C ILE A 42 2.14 -4.80 -13.19
N SER A 43 1.64 -5.96 -13.64
CA SER A 43 0.28 -6.41 -13.28
C SER A 43 0.12 -6.78 -11.81
N GLN A 44 1.22 -6.97 -11.08
CA GLN A 44 1.24 -7.31 -9.66
C GLN A 44 1.36 -6.06 -8.76
N LEU A 45 1.71 -4.91 -9.34
CA LEU A 45 1.92 -3.65 -8.62
C LEU A 45 0.65 -2.79 -8.54
N GLU A 46 -0.53 -3.38 -8.66
CA GLU A 46 -1.80 -2.64 -8.58
C GLU A 46 -2.11 -2.24 -7.13
N ILE A 47 -2.29 -0.95 -6.88
CA ILE A 47 -2.69 -0.40 -5.56
C ILE A 47 -4.15 0.05 -5.59
N THR A 48 -4.61 0.61 -6.69
CA THR A 48 -6.01 1.01 -6.83
C THR A 48 -6.42 0.78 -8.28
N PRO A 49 -7.73 0.75 -8.56
CA PRO A 49 -8.21 0.60 -9.94
C PRO A 49 -7.66 1.67 -10.90
N TYR A 50 -7.20 2.81 -10.40
CA TYR A 50 -6.59 3.90 -11.17
C TYR A 50 -5.04 3.86 -11.17
N LEU A 51 -4.41 3.27 -10.15
CA LEU A 51 -2.96 2.98 -10.08
C LEU A 51 -2.69 1.54 -10.51
N ASN A 52 -3.01 1.25 -11.76
CA ASN A 52 -3.00 -0.08 -12.35
C ASN A 52 -1.92 -0.23 -13.44
N ARG A 53 -2.00 -1.31 -14.22
CA ARG A 53 -1.08 -1.58 -15.35
C ARG A 53 -0.94 -0.41 -16.33
N GLU A 54 -2.00 0.32 -16.65
CA GLU A 54 -1.94 1.46 -17.57
C GLU A 54 -1.13 2.62 -16.97
N PHE A 55 -1.34 2.92 -15.69
CA PHE A 55 -0.57 3.93 -14.96
C PHE A 55 0.92 3.63 -15.02
N TRP A 56 1.32 2.40 -14.65
CA TRP A 56 2.73 2.01 -14.64
C TRP A 56 3.36 1.98 -16.04
N ASN A 57 2.64 1.51 -17.06
CA ASN A 57 3.15 1.57 -18.43
C ASN A 57 3.33 3.01 -18.90
N ARG A 58 2.37 3.90 -18.64
CA ARG A 58 2.50 5.32 -19.04
C ARG A 58 3.64 6.01 -18.29
N ASN A 59 3.68 5.88 -16.97
CA ASN A 59 4.57 6.63 -16.10
C ASN A 59 5.98 6.04 -15.98
N ILE A 60 6.20 4.76 -16.34
CA ILE A 60 7.54 4.14 -16.30
C ILE A 60 8.09 3.85 -17.69
N LEU A 61 7.32 3.28 -18.63
CA LEU A 61 7.89 2.73 -19.88
C LEU A 61 8.56 3.80 -20.74
N VAL A 62 7.92 4.96 -20.90
CA VAL A 62 8.50 6.06 -21.69
C VAL A 62 9.70 6.66 -20.96
N PRO A 63 9.61 7.01 -19.65
CA PRO A 63 10.77 7.49 -18.90
C PRO A 63 11.95 6.50 -18.86
N SER A 64 11.73 5.19 -18.78
CA SER A 64 12.81 4.20 -18.80
C SER A 64 13.51 4.08 -20.16
N GLN A 65 12.84 4.50 -21.24
CA GLN A 65 13.45 4.56 -22.56
C GLN A 65 14.30 5.82 -22.74
N SER A 66 13.89 6.96 -22.20
CA SER A 66 14.59 8.24 -22.37
C SER A 66 15.62 8.55 -21.29
N SER A 67 15.44 8.05 -20.07
CA SER A 67 16.27 8.33 -18.91
C SER A 67 17.07 7.10 -18.47
N GLU A 68 18.40 7.24 -18.43
CA GLU A 68 19.28 6.15 -18.00
C GLU A 68 19.04 5.75 -16.55
N CYS A 69 18.80 6.71 -15.63
CA CYS A 69 18.59 6.38 -14.22
C CYS A 69 17.34 5.52 -14.01
N VAL A 70 16.23 5.85 -14.68
CA VAL A 70 14.98 5.07 -14.61
C VAL A 70 15.19 3.70 -15.23
N ARG A 71 15.91 3.61 -16.35
CA ARG A 71 16.23 2.32 -16.98
C ARG A 71 17.00 1.41 -16.03
N HIS A 72 18.04 1.93 -15.38
CA HIS A 72 18.82 1.19 -14.41
C HIS A 72 17.98 0.76 -13.19
N ALA A 73 17.09 1.62 -12.68
CA ALA A 73 16.18 1.27 -11.59
C ALA A 73 15.21 0.13 -11.98
N VAL A 74 14.63 0.19 -13.18
CA VAL A 74 13.76 -0.88 -13.72
C VAL A 74 14.52 -2.21 -13.84
N LEU A 75 15.77 -2.18 -14.32
CA LEU A 75 16.61 -3.37 -14.45
C LEU A 75 16.93 -4.01 -13.10
N ALA A 76 17.32 -3.18 -12.12
CA ALA A 76 17.59 -3.64 -10.76
C ALA A 76 16.33 -4.27 -10.16
N LEU A 77 15.18 -3.62 -10.29
CA LEU A 77 13.92 -4.12 -9.75
C LEU A 77 13.45 -5.41 -10.44
N GLY A 78 13.60 -5.51 -11.76
CA GLY A 78 13.30 -6.73 -12.51
C GLY A 78 14.11 -7.93 -12.02
N ALA A 79 15.41 -7.74 -11.80
CA ALA A 79 16.29 -8.78 -11.26
C ALA A 79 15.97 -9.12 -9.78
N THR A 80 15.70 -8.11 -8.95
CA THR A 80 15.31 -8.31 -7.54
C THR A 80 14.02 -9.11 -7.43
N HIS A 81 12.99 -8.77 -8.21
CA HIS A 81 11.73 -9.50 -8.22
C HIS A 81 11.89 -10.93 -8.74
N TRP A 82 12.72 -11.12 -9.76
CA TRP A 82 13.06 -12.46 -10.26
C TRP A 82 13.71 -13.30 -9.15
N GLN A 83 14.71 -12.75 -8.45
CA GLN A 83 15.36 -13.40 -7.32
C GLN A 83 14.36 -13.74 -6.21
N TYR A 84 13.49 -12.81 -5.83
CA TYR A 84 12.43 -13.02 -4.84
C TYR A 84 11.46 -14.13 -5.27
N SER A 85 10.99 -14.09 -6.51
CA SER A 85 10.08 -15.11 -7.06
C SER A 85 10.73 -16.49 -7.14
N ALA A 86 12.03 -16.53 -7.45
CA ALA A 86 12.81 -17.75 -7.54
C ALA A 86 13.27 -18.31 -6.19
N ARG A 87 13.09 -17.62 -5.05
CA ARG A 87 13.53 -18.11 -3.72
C ARG A 87 13.03 -19.50 -3.33
N ASN A 88 11.89 -19.93 -3.88
CA ASN A 88 11.34 -21.28 -3.65
C ASN A 88 11.89 -22.34 -4.61
N GLN A 89 12.68 -21.94 -5.60
CA GLN A 89 13.35 -22.80 -6.57
C GLN A 89 14.84 -22.81 -6.23
N LEU A 90 15.48 -23.99 -6.28
CA LEU A 90 16.88 -24.24 -5.89
C LEU A 90 17.94 -23.52 -6.78
N SER A 91 17.73 -22.26 -7.18
CA SER A 91 18.67 -21.52 -8.00
C SER A 91 19.86 -21.03 -7.16
N SER A 92 21.07 -21.40 -7.57
CA SER A 92 22.31 -21.23 -6.81
C SER A 92 23.11 -19.97 -7.14
N VAL A 93 22.62 -19.11 -8.04
CA VAL A 93 23.35 -17.91 -8.50
C VAL A 93 22.68 -16.66 -7.96
N SER A 94 23.38 -15.96 -7.06
CA SER A 94 22.96 -14.64 -6.58
C SER A 94 23.00 -13.63 -7.72
N LEU A 95 21.92 -12.86 -7.88
CA LEU A 95 21.83 -11.72 -8.79
C LEU A 95 22.30 -10.42 -8.12
N ASP A 96 22.75 -10.47 -6.87
CA ASP A 96 23.13 -9.27 -6.10
C ASP A 96 24.18 -8.40 -6.82
N PRO A 97 25.22 -8.95 -7.48
CA PRO A 97 26.16 -8.12 -8.24
C PRO A 97 25.48 -7.33 -9.38
N PHE A 98 24.50 -7.94 -10.04
CA PHE A 98 23.72 -7.28 -11.10
C PHE A 98 22.78 -6.23 -10.51
N ILE A 99 22.02 -6.60 -9.47
CA ILE A 99 21.08 -5.72 -8.77
C ILE A 99 21.82 -4.47 -8.26
N LEU A 100 22.91 -4.65 -7.51
CA LEU A 100 23.68 -3.56 -6.92
C LEU A 100 24.36 -2.69 -7.98
N ARG A 101 24.86 -3.27 -9.08
CA ARG A 101 25.41 -2.48 -10.20
C ARG A 101 24.35 -1.53 -10.74
N HIS A 102 23.18 -2.05 -11.10
CA HIS A 102 22.11 -1.23 -11.67
C HIS A 102 21.52 -0.24 -10.67
N TYR A 103 21.35 -0.64 -9.41
CA TYR A 103 20.91 0.25 -8.34
C TYR A 103 21.86 1.45 -8.19
N ASN A 104 23.18 1.19 -8.11
CA ASN A 104 24.18 2.24 -7.96
C ASN A 104 24.31 3.12 -9.22
N GLU A 105 24.21 2.54 -10.41
CA GLU A 105 24.19 3.32 -11.66
C GLU A 105 22.95 4.22 -11.72
N ALA A 106 21.78 3.74 -11.28
CA ALA A 106 20.57 4.56 -11.22
C ALA A 106 20.78 5.79 -10.31
N ILE A 107 21.34 5.61 -9.12
CA ILE A 107 21.65 6.70 -8.19
C ILE A 107 22.73 7.64 -8.76
N SER A 108 23.81 7.08 -9.32
CA SER A 108 24.89 7.85 -9.95
C SER A 108 24.32 8.76 -11.03
N LYS A 109 23.52 8.22 -11.96
CA LYS A 109 22.91 8.98 -13.06
C LYS A 109 21.90 10.01 -12.58
N LEU A 110 21.21 9.75 -11.47
CA LEU A 110 20.29 10.70 -10.84
C LEU A 110 21.05 11.89 -10.21
N THR A 111 22.25 11.67 -9.68
CA THR A 111 23.04 12.66 -8.94
C THR A 111 24.10 13.37 -9.80
N SER A 112 24.55 12.77 -10.90
CA SER A 112 25.69 13.24 -11.70
C SER A 112 25.38 14.42 -12.63
N SER A 113 24.12 14.82 -12.80
CA SER A 113 23.74 15.79 -13.84
C SER A 113 23.81 17.24 -13.35
N GLN A 114 25.01 17.83 -13.40
CA GLN A 114 25.26 19.24 -13.05
C GLN A 114 24.76 20.23 -14.12
N GLU A 115 24.70 19.83 -15.39
CA GLU A 115 24.32 20.71 -16.51
C GLU A 115 22.80 20.71 -16.79
N SER A 116 22.12 19.60 -16.49
CA SER A 116 20.66 19.48 -16.63
C SER A 116 20.11 18.51 -15.56
N PRO A 117 19.76 18.99 -14.35
CA PRO A 117 19.29 18.10 -13.29
C PRO A 117 18.05 17.31 -13.77
N PRO A 118 17.89 16.05 -13.31
CA PRO A 118 16.71 15.26 -13.68
C PRO A 118 15.45 16.01 -13.27
N ASP A 119 14.41 15.91 -14.09
CA ASP A 119 13.13 16.48 -13.72
C ASP A 119 12.55 15.78 -12.48
N MET A 120 11.65 16.47 -11.79
CA MET A 120 11.06 15.96 -10.56
C MET A 120 10.31 14.63 -10.77
N SER A 121 9.66 14.46 -11.93
CA SER A 121 8.96 13.23 -12.29
C SER A 121 9.91 12.03 -12.33
N THR A 122 11.10 12.22 -12.90
CA THR A 122 12.17 11.23 -12.96
C THR A 122 12.67 10.85 -11.57
N VAL A 123 12.91 11.85 -10.70
CA VAL A 123 13.34 11.60 -9.32
C VAL A 123 12.29 10.81 -8.55
N LEU A 124 11.02 11.23 -8.61
CA LEU A 124 9.91 10.55 -7.95
C LEU A 124 9.69 9.13 -8.49
N THR A 125 9.86 8.92 -9.80
CA THR A 125 9.80 7.60 -10.44
C THR A 125 10.92 6.68 -9.91
N CYS A 126 12.15 7.18 -9.78
CA CYS A 126 13.23 6.40 -9.17
C CYS A 126 12.94 6.08 -7.69
N CYS A 127 12.46 7.06 -6.91
CA CYS A 127 12.09 6.84 -5.51
C CYS A 127 11.06 5.71 -5.37
N ILE A 128 9.96 5.72 -6.14
CA ILE A 128 8.95 4.65 -6.04
C ILE A 128 9.52 3.29 -6.48
N LEU A 129 10.35 3.24 -7.53
CA LEU A 129 11.01 1.99 -7.93
C LEU A 129 11.93 1.46 -6.84
N PHE A 130 12.63 2.33 -6.11
CA PHE A 130 13.48 1.94 -4.99
C PHE A 130 12.69 1.53 -3.75
N VAL A 131 11.55 2.16 -3.44
CA VAL A 131 10.64 1.68 -2.39
C VAL A 131 10.30 0.20 -2.62
N ILE A 132 9.89 -0.14 -3.85
CA ILE A 132 9.51 -1.51 -4.21
C ILE A 132 10.72 -2.45 -4.20
N LEU A 133 11.86 -1.99 -4.72
CA LEU A 133 13.09 -2.77 -4.75
C LEU A 133 13.58 -3.12 -3.33
N GLU A 134 13.65 -2.14 -2.43
CA GLU A 134 14.12 -2.36 -1.06
C GLU A 134 13.12 -3.21 -0.25
N SER A 135 11.82 -3.03 -0.47
CA SER A 135 10.77 -3.91 0.04
C SER A 135 10.96 -5.38 -0.39
N LEU A 136 11.28 -5.60 -1.67
CA LEU A 136 11.59 -6.94 -2.21
C LEU A 136 12.93 -7.51 -1.74
N ARG A 137 13.85 -6.68 -1.26
CA ARG A 137 15.09 -7.13 -0.61
C ARG A 137 14.87 -7.44 0.86
N GLY A 138 13.89 -6.79 1.49
CA GLY A 138 13.62 -6.86 2.93
C GLY A 138 14.34 -5.75 3.70
N GLU A 139 14.81 -4.72 3.01
CA GLU A 139 15.48 -3.54 3.57
C GLU A 139 14.43 -2.44 3.82
N PHE A 140 13.50 -2.69 4.74
CA PHE A 140 12.31 -1.84 4.93
C PHE A 140 12.63 -0.42 5.38
N GLY A 141 13.70 -0.24 6.16
CA GLY A 141 14.21 1.08 6.54
C GLY A 141 14.58 1.93 5.31
N GLU A 142 15.28 1.35 4.32
CA GLU A 142 15.62 2.05 3.09
C GLU A 142 14.39 2.32 2.22
N ALA A 143 13.43 1.39 2.19
CA ALA A 143 12.14 1.61 1.53
C ALA A 143 11.42 2.83 2.12
N ILE A 144 11.35 2.94 3.45
CA ILE A 144 10.77 4.09 4.15
C ILE A 144 11.55 5.37 3.84
N ARG A 145 12.88 5.35 3.81
CA ARG A 145 13.71 6.52 3.46
C ARG A 145 13.43 7.03 2.04
N HIS A 146 13.28 6.13 1.06
CA HIS A 146 12.91 6.52 -0.30
C HIS A 146 11.50 7.10 -0.37
N LEU A 147 10.56 6.55 0.40
CA LEU A 147 9.19 7.04 0.50
C LEU A 147 9.12 8.43 1.17
N GLU A 148 9.87 8.64 2.25
CA GLU A 148 10.01 9.92 2.95
C GLU A 148 10.64 10.98 2.04
N SER A 149 11.74 10.62 1.37
CA SER A 149 12.40 11.54 0.42
C SER A 149 11.44 11.95 -0.70
N GLY A 150 10.69 11.01 -1.28
CA GLY A 150 9.73 11.31 -2.34
C GLY A 150 8.56 12.18 -1.88
N THR A 151 7.96 11.89 -0.72
CA THR A 151 6.89 12.72 -0.14
C THR A 151 7.37 14.13 0.22
N ARG A 152 8.61 14.28 0.72
CA ARG A 152 9.22 15.60 0.95
C ARG A 152 9.50 16.37 -0.34
N ILE A 153 9.88 15.70 -1.43
CA ILE A 153 10.04 16.35 -2.73
C ILE A 153 8.68 16.88 -3.24
N LEU A 154 7.62 16.09 -3.07
CA LEU A 154 6.26 16.47 -3.44
C LEU A 154 5.77 17.70 -2.67
N THR A 155 5.94 17.74 -1.35
CA THR A 155 5.45 18.86 -0.53
C THR A 155 6.24 20.15 -0.71
N ASN A 156 7.55 20.05 -0.97
CA ASN A 156 8.38 21.23 -1.24
C ASN A 156 8.23 21.77 -2.67
N HIS A 157 7.47 21.08 -3.53
CA HIS A 157 7.24 21.53 -4.89
C HIS A 157 6.25 22.69 -4.93
N ILE A 158 6.78 23.90 -5.15
CA ILE A 158 5.98 25.10 -5.44
C ILE A 158 5.68 25.12 -6.94
N PRO A 159 4.42 24.97 -7.40
CA PRO A 159 4.09 24.98 -8.82
C PRO A 159 4.47 26.33 -9.45
N LYS A 160 5.49 26.37 -10.32
CA LYS A 160 5.91 27.59 -11.03
C LYS A 160 4.95 28.00 -12.15
N THR A 161 4.04 27.11 -12.56
CA THR A 161 3.03 27.32 -13.61
C THR A 161 1.72 26.66 -13.22
N TYR A 162 0.61 27.31 -13.59
CA TYR A 162 -0.76 26.89 -13.28
C TYR A 162 -1.04 25.43 -13.67
N LEU A 163 -1.65 24.72 -12.72
CA LEU A 163 -2.13 23.34 -12.74
C LEU A 163 -1.01 22.26 -12.72
N PRO A 164 -0.99 21.37 -11.72
CA PRO A 164 -0.15 20.18 -11.74
C PRO A 164 -0.40 19.37 -13.01
N ASN A 165 0.66 18.90 -13.69
CA ASN A 165 0.52 17.95 -14.80
C ASN A 165 -0.10 16.63 -14.27
N ARG A 166 -0.93 15.97 -15.08
CA ARG A 166 -1.59 14.71 -14.74
C ARG A 166 -0.59 13.67 -14.20
N ASP A 167 0.56 13.52 -14.85
CA ASP A 167 1.59 12.56 -14.46
C ASP A 167 2.13 12.84 -13.04
N PHE A 168 2.31 14.12 -12.69
CA PHE A 168 2.74 14.52 -11.34
C PHE A 168 1.70 14.17 -10.27
N GLN A 169 0.41 14.35 -10.58
CA GLN A 169 -0.67 14.03 -9.65
C GLN A 169 -0.84 12.52 -9.46
N GLU A 170 -0.63 11.74 -10.53
CA GLU A 170 -0.65 10.28 -10.44
C GLU A 170 0.56 9.76 -9.65
N LEU A 171 1.73 10.40 -9.79
CA LEU A 171 2.88 10.14 -8.91
C LEU A 171 2.56 10.51 -7.45
N ALA A 172 1.97 11.69 -7.20
CA ALA A 172 1.53 12.06 -5.85
C ALA A 172 0.53 11.05 -5.26
N ALA A 173 -0.39 10.52 -6.09
CA ALA A 173 -1.37 9.53 -5.67
C ALA A 173 -0.73 8.20 -5.25
N ILE A 174 0.30 7.72 -5.94
CA ILE A 174 0.99 6.50 -5.51
C ILE A 174 1.81 6.70 -4.23
N PHE A 175 2.46 7.86 -4.09
CA PHE A 175 3.16 8.20 -2.84
C PHE A 175 2.18 8.27 -1.67
N HIS A 176 1.04 8.96 -1.85
CA HIS A 176 -0.03 9.03 -0.85
C HIS A 176 -0.54 7.65 -0.47
N ALA A 177 -0.88 6.82 -1.46
CA ALA A 177 -1.47 5.52 -1.22
C ALA A 177 -0.56 4.59 -0.42
N ILE A 178 0.75 4.59 -0.70
CA ILE A 178 1.73 3.80 0.06
C ILE A 178 1.99 4.44 1.43
N ALA A 179 2.20 5.75 1.48
CA ALA A 179 2.51 6.47 2.71
C ALA A 179 1.39 6.37 3.75
N SER A 180 0.13 6.49 3.35
CA SER A 180 -1.01 6.45 4.27
C SER A 180 -1.14 5.07 4.97
N GLN A 181 -0.99 3.98 4.19
CA GLN A 181 -0.99 2.61 4.73
C GLN A 181 0.21 2.34 5.65
N VAL A 182 1.39 2.86 5.31
CA VAL A 182 2.62 2.69 6.12
C VAL A 182 2.57 3.56 7.38
N ALA A 183 1.99 4.76 7.31
CA ALA A 183 1.93 5.74 8.39
C ALA A 183 1.11 5.27 9.59
N ILE A 184 0.05 4.48 9.36
CA ILE A 184 -0.78 3.91 10.44
C ILE A 184 0.10 3.13 11.38
N PHE A 185 1.03 2.36 10.84
CA PHE A 185 1.89 1.57 11.68
C PHE A 185 3.01 2.41 12.28
N SER A 186 3.21 3.68 11.96
CA SER A 186 4.41 4.38 12.44
C SER A 186 4.28 4.86 13.89
N PRO A 187 5.32 4.76 14.74
CA PRO A 187 5.32 5.39 16.05
C PRO A 187 5.52 6.93 15.99
N GLU A 188 5.93 7.46 14.83
CA GLU A 188 6.16 8.88 14.61
C GLU A 188 5.54 9.35 13.29
N ARG A 189 5.29 10.66 13.16
CA ARG A 189 4.84 11.25 11.89
C ARG A 189 6.01 11.31 10.89
N VAL A 190 6.15 10.25 10.07
CA VAL A 190 7.23 10.12 9.08
C VAL A 190 6.92 10.85 7.77
N PHE A 191 5.67 10.81 7.29
CA PHE A 191 5.31 11.35 5.98
C PHE A 191 4.53 12.66 6.07
N PRO A 192 4.92 13.69 5.30
CA PRO A 192 4.12 14.90 5.12
C PRO A 192 2.78 14.63 4.41
N ASP A 193 1.75 15.44 4.70
CA ASP A 193 0.47 15.38 3.98
C ASP A 193 0.60 15.88 2.53
N VAL A 194 0.24 15.02 1.58
CA VAL A 194 0.24 15.29 0.14
C VAL A 194 -1.17 15.27 -0.46
N THR A 195 -2.22 15.17 0.37
CA THR A 195 -3.62 15.05 -0.07
C THR A 195 -4.04 16.23 -0.96
N HIS A 196 -3.52 17.43 -0.70
CA HIS A 196 -3.77 18.63 -1.50
C HIS A 196 -3.26 18.56 -2.95
N LEU A 197 -2.37 17.61 -3.27
CA LEU A 197 -1.83 17.39 -4.61
C LEU A 197 -2.66 16.40 -5.44
N LEU A 198 -3.56 15.66 -4.80
CA LEU A 198 -4.37 14.62 -5.44
C LEU A 198 -5.42 15.22 -6.37
N LEU A 199 -5.74 14.52 -7.45
CA LEU A 199 -6.85 14.90 -8.33
C LEU A 199 -8.16 14.89 -7.54
N PRO A 200 -9.01 15.93 -7.66
CA PRO A 200 -10.41 15.80 -7.27
C PRO A 200 -10.97 14.63 -8.08
N ALA A 201 -11.63 13.68 -7.40
CA ALA A 201 -12.17 12.51 -8.08
C ALA A 201 -12.98 12.95 -9.32
N ALA A 202 -12.60 12.46 -10.50
CA ALA A 202 -13.23 12.80 -11.76
C ALA A 202 -14.75 12.75 -11.60
N LYS A 203 -15.48 13.78 -12.05
CA LYS A 203 -16.94 13.99 -11.87
C LYS A 203 -17.68 12.66 -11.72
N LYS A 204 -17.79 12.18 -10.48
CA LYS A 204 -18.39 10.89 -10.18
C LYS A 204 -19.85 10.99 -10.65
N GLN A 205 -20.34 9.98 -11.36
CA GLN A 205 -21.79 9.86 -11.63
C GLN A 205 -22.55 10.11 -10.33
N LYS A 206 -23.69 10.80 -10.42
CA LYS A 206 -24.48 11.25 -9.27
C LYS A 206 -24.72 10.05 -8.33
N ARG A 207 -24.07 10.07 -7.16
CA ARG A 207 -24.21 9.05 -6.13
C ARG A 207 -25.67 8.99 -5.69
N ILE A 208 -26.22 7.78 -5.61
CA ILE A 208 -27.46 7.56 -4.86
C ILE A 208 -27.05 7.61 -3.40
N GLU A 209 -27.65 8.53 -2.65
CA GLU A 209 -27.37 8.71 -1.23
C GLU A 209 -27.58 7.39 -0.48
N GLY A 210 -26.62 7.01 0.35
CA GLY A 210 -26.67 5.74 1.08
C GLY A 210 -26.28 4.49 0.28
N GLU A 211 -25.68 4.62 -0.92
CA GLU A 211 -25.26 3.45 -1.70
C GLU A 211 -23.88 3.64 -2.36
N PHE A 212 -23.12 2.55 -2.46
CA PHE A 212 -21.92 2.46 -3.30
C PHE A 212 -22.27 2.11 -4.75
N ARG A 213 -21.55 2.71 -5.69
CA ARG A 213 -21.71 2.45 -7.14
C ARG A 213 -21.10 1.12 -7.56
N ASN A 214 -19.97 0.75 -6.97
CA ASN A 214 -19.20 -0.46 -7.28
C ASN A 214 -18.22 -0.79 -6.14
N LEU A 215 -17.53 -1.93 -6.25
CA LEU A 215 -16.56 -2.38 -5.25
C LEU A 215 -15.34 -1.44 -5.14
N ASP A 216 -14.99 -0.75 -6.23
CA ASP A 216 -13.90 0.23 -6.25
C ASP A 216 -14.22 1.45 -5.37
N GLU A 217 -15.46 1.93 -5.40
CA GLU A 217 -15.88 3.03 -4.54
C GLU A 217 -15.94 2.60 -3.06
N ALA A 218 -16.35 1.37 -2.78
CA ALA A 218 -16.34 0.86 -1.42
C ALA A 218 -14.91 0.82 -0.86
N GLU A 219 -13.94 0.35 -1.66
CA GLU A 219 -12.51 0.36 -1.34
C GLU A 219 -11.97 1.79 -1.18
N ASP A 220 -12.27 2.70 -2.12
CA ASP A 220 -11.86 4.11 -2.05
C ASP A 220 -12.33 4.80 -0.76
N VAL A 221 -13.54 4.48 -0.28
CA VAL A 221 -14.06 5.06 0.98
C VAL A 221 -13.36 4.47 2.18
N MET A 222 -13.03 3.18 2.16
CA MET A 222 -12.30 2.53 3.25
C MET A 222 -10.86 3.04 3.36
N ASN A 223 -10.17 3.27 2.24
CA ASN A 223 -8.82 3.84 2.23
C ASN A 223 -8.77 5.26 2.83
N LYS A 224 -9.91 5.97 2.92
CA LYS A 224 -9.97 7.26 3.62
C LYS A 224 -9.98 7.13 5.13
N PHE A 225 -10.29 5.95 5.67
CA PHE A 225 -10.17 5.69 7.09
C PHE A 225 -8.71 5.76 7.52
N ASP A 226 -7.79 5.29 6.67
CA ASP A 226 -6.35 5.46 6.87
C ASP A 226 -5.98 6.95 7.01
N ASP A 227 -6.44 7.77 6.08
CA ASP A 227 -6.19 9.21 6.08
C ASP A 227 -6.79 9.90 7.32
N MET A 228 -7.99 9.49 7.74
CA MET A 228 -8.64 10.02 8.94
C MET A 228 -7.87 9.64 10.21
N VAL A 229 -7.48 8.37 10.38
CA VAL A 229 -6.70 7.92 11.54
C VAL A 229 -5.36 8.65 11.59
N ASN A 230 -4.68 8.79 10.45
CA ASN A 230 -3.42 9.51 10.37
C ASN A 230 -3.59 10.98 10.77
N HIS A 231 -4.64 11.65 10.29
CA HIS A 231 -4.94 13.02 10.66
C HIS A 231 -5.23 13.15 12.16
N ILE A 232 -6.11 12.29 12.69
CA ILE A 232 -6.49 12.34 14.11
C ILE A 232 -5.27 12.07 15.00
N SER A 233 -4.45 11.09 14.66
CA SER A 233 -3.31 10.66 15.49
C SER A 233 -2.15 11.67 15.49
N TRP A 234 -1.93 12.38 14.36
CA TRP A 234 -0.71 13.16 14.16
C TRP A 234 -0.91 14.67 14.00
N ASP A 235 -2.10 15.12 13.61
CA ASP A 235 -2.36 16.54 13.34
C ASP A 235 -3.25 17.21 14.41
N LEU A 236 -3.96 16.42 15.22
CA LEU A 236 -4.88 16.94 16.22
C LEU A 236 -4.32 16.81 17.64
N ASP A 237 -4.66 17.80 18.47
CA ASP A 237 -4.37 17.78 19.90
C ASP A 237 -5.25 16.72 20.59
N GLN A 238 -4.61 15.85 21.37
CA GLN A 238 -5.22 14.67 22.00
C GLN A 238 -5.96 15.03 23.30
N GLU A 239 -6.95 15.92 23.20
CA GLU A 239 -7.78 16.37 24.31
C GLU A 239 -8.94 15.39 24.59
N TRP A 240 -8.61 14.16 24.98
CA TRP A 240 -9.58 13.07 25.21
C TRP A 240 -10.63 13.40 26.27
N GLU A 241 -10.26 14.17 27.30
CA GLU A 241 -11.18 14.56 28.40
C GLU A 241 -12.24 15.57 27.95
N ASN A 242 -12.05 16.23 26.81
CA ASN A 242 -12.96 17.22 26.26
C ASN A 242 -13.80 16.58 25.14
N GLU A 243 -15.03 16.16 25.43
CA GLU A 243 -15.94 15.56 24.44
C GLU A 243 -16.20 16.46 23.22
N GLU A 244 -16.05 17.79 23.37
CA GLU A 244 -16.22 18.76 22.28
C GLU A 244 -14.92 19.04 21.50
N SER A 245 -13.82 18.33 21.81
CA SER A 245 -12.56 18.48 21.09
C SER A 245 -12.70 18.04 19.63
N GLU A 246 -11.89 18.64 18.77
CA GLU A 246 -11.83 18.26 17.34
C GLU A 246 -11.41 16.78 17.21
N CYS A 247 -10.50 16.29 18.06
CA CYS A 247 -10.08 14.88 18.08
C CYS A 247 -11.26 13.94 18.32
N ASN A 248 -12.02 14.14 19.42
CA ASN A 248 -13.17 13.31 19.76
C ASN A 248 -14.30 13.40 18.71
N THR A 249 -14.47 14.58 18.11
CA THR A 249 -15.40 14.79 17.00
C THR A 249 -15.00 13.97 15.77
N GLN A 250 -13.73 14.00 15.37
CA GLN A 250 -13.24 13.27 14.21
C GLN A 250 -13.27 11.74 14.42
N TRP A 251 -12.94 11.26 15.63
CA TRP A 251 -13.12 9.85 15.99
C TRP A 251 -14.58 9.42 15.89
N SER A 252 -15.52 10.24 16.37
CA SER A 252 -16.95 9.97 16.29
C SER A 252 -17.44 9.90 14.85
N ILE A 253 -16.95 10.80 13.98
CA ILE A 253 -17.23 10.77 12.53
C ILE A 253 -16.66 9.50 11.90
N LEU A 254 -15.43 9.10 12.25
CA LEU A 254 -14.82 7.87 11.73
C LEU A 254 -15.64 6.64 12.11
N ARG A 255 -16.07 6.55 13.37
CA ARG A 255 -16.97 5.50 13.86
C ARG A 255 -18.28 5.43 13.07
N GLU A 256 -18.95 6.56 12.87
CA GLU A 256 -20.17 6.62 12.07
C GLU A 256 -19.91 6.19 10.62
N ASN A 257 -18.78 6.60 10.04
CA ASN A 257 -18.40 6.23 8.68
C ASN A 257 -18.16 4.72 8.55
N VAL A 258 -17.46 4.09 9.50
CA VAL A 258 -17.23 2.64 9.52
C VAL A 258 -18.55 1.87 9.61
N GLN A 259 -19.47 2.29 10.49
CA GLN A 259 -20.79 1.66 10.61
C GLN A 259 -21.64 1.85 9.34
N THR A 260 -21.65 3.07 8.81
CA THR A 260 -22.40 3.40 7.60
C THR A 260 -21.87 2.63 6.40
N TRP A 261 -20.55 2.47 6.28
CA TRP A 261 -19.91 1.72 5.20
C TRP A 261 -20.49 0.31 5.09
N GLN A 262 -20.66 -0.40 6.21
CA GLN A 262 -21.18 -1.77 6.22
C GLN A 262 -22.60 -1.85 5.65
N CYS A 263 -23.48 -0.94 6.07
CA CYS A 263 -24.85 -0.85 5.56
C CYS A 263 -24.86 -0.64 4.04
N GLN A 264 -24.02 0.26 3.52
CA GLN A 264 -23.93 0.55 2.09
C GLN A 264 -23.31 -0.61 1.31
N PHE A 265 -22.33 -1.30 1.89
CA PHE A 265 -21.66 -2.44 1.28
C PHE A 265 -22.59 -3.64 1.14
N GLU A 266 -23.41 -3.95 2.16
CA GLU A 266 -24.38 -5.04 2.08
C GLU A 266 -25.47 -4.79 1.01
N ILE A 267 -25.87 -3.54 0.80
CA ILE A 267 -26.76 -3.17 -0.31
C ILE A 267 -26.08 -3.46 -1.65
N LEU A 268 -24.81 -3.06 -1.80
CA LEU A 268 -24.03 -3.31 -3.02
C LEU A 268 -23.88 -4.81 -3.29
N VAL A 269 -23.48 -5.61 -2.30
CA VAL A 269 -23.30 -7.05 -2.43
C VAL A 269 -24.60 -7.74 -2.84
N LYS A 270 -25.74 -7.35 -2.26
CA LYS A 270 -27.06 -7.88 -2.68
C LYS A 270 -27.39 -7.55 -4.13
N LYS A 271 -27.09 -6.33 -4.59
CA LYS A 271 -27.29 -5.93 -5.99
C LYS A 271 -26.40 -6.72 -6.96
N LEU A 272 -25.13 -6.88 -6.62
CA LEU A 272 -24.18 -7.69 -7.41
C LEU A 272 -24.63 -9.15 -7.47
N SER A 273 -25.09 -9.71 -6.34
CA SER A 273 -25.59 -11.09 -6.24
C SER A 273 -26.85 -11.34 -7.06
N ALA A 274 -27.68 -10.32 -7.27
CA ALA A 274 -28.85 -10.38 -8.14
C ALA A 274 -28.52 -10.13 -9.63
N GLY A 275 -27.31 -9.65 -9.91
CA GLY A 275 -26.83 -9.37 -11.26
C GLY A 275 -26.59 -10.64 -12.08
N LYS A 276 -26.46 -10.46 -13.40
CA LYS A 276 -26.05 -11.54 -14.32
C LYS A 276 -24.55 -11.57 -14.57
N GLU A 277 -23.83 -10.55 -14.12
CA GLU A 277 -22.39 -10.42 -14.33
C GLU A 277 -21.61 -11.23 -13.28
N PRO A 278 -20.45 -11.78 -13.67
CA PRO A 278 -19.58 -12.46 -12.71
C PRO A 278 -19.14 -11.48 -11.61
N ILE A 279 -19.23 -11.94 -10.37
CA ILE A 279 -18.92 -11.13 -9.19
C ILE A 279 -17.48 -11.39 -8.78
N ASP A 280 -16.75 -10.31 -8.49
CA ASP A 280 -15.43 -10.41 -7.86
C ASP A 280 -15.57 -10.83 -6.39
N SER A 281 -15.72 -12.14 -6.18
CA SER A 281 -15.90 -12.72 -4.85
C SER A 281 -14.67 -12.53 -3.96
N GLU A 282 -13.47 -12.43 -4.54
CA GLU A 282 -12.24 -12.22 -3.77
C GLU A 282 -12.17 -10.80 -3.23
N LYS A 283 -12.51 -9.80 -4.05
CA LYS A 283 -12.57 -8.41 -3.61
C LYS A 283 -13.66 -8.19 -2.56
N ILE A 284 -14.83 -8.81 -2.73
CA ILE A 284 -15.88 -8.78 -1.69
C ILE A 284 -15.37 -9.37 -0.38
N LEU A 285 -14.71 -10.52 -0.44
CA LEU A 285 -14.19 -11.19 0.75
C LEU A 285 -13.13 -10.34 1.45
N ASN A 286 -12.19 -9.76 0.68
CA ASN A 286 -11.17 -8.88 1.25
C ASN A 286 -11.79 -7.67 1.94
N LEU A 287 -12.72 -6.98 1.27
CA LEU A 287 -13.39 -5.79 1.83
C LEU A 287 -14.18 -6.11 3.10
N ARG A 288 -14.79 -7.30 3.22
CA ARG A 288 -15.44 -7.73 4.46
C ARG A 288 -14.46 -7.93 5.61
N ILE A 289 -13.33 -8.57 5.34
CA ILE A 289 -12.29 -8.78 6.34
C ILE A 289 -11.73 -7.42 6.79
N GLN A 290 -11.34 -6.56 5.86
CA GLN A 290 -10.80 -5.24 6.18
C GLN A 290 -11.80 -4.38 6.95
N HIS A 291 -13.09 -4.39 6.58
CA HIS A 291 -14.12 -3.70 7.35
C HIS A 291 -14.27 -4.23 8.78
N LYS A 292 -14.26 -5.57 8.96
CA LYS A 292 -14.33 -6.18 10.29
C LYS A 292 -13.15 -5.77 11.17
N LEU A 293 -11.96 -5.64 10.58
CA LEU A 293 -10.78 -5.16 11.28
C LEU A 293 -10.90 -3.69 11.70
N TRP A 294 -11.47 -2.85 10.84
CA TRP A 294 -11.83 -1.48 11.18
C TRP A 294 -12.86 -1.39 12.32
N GLU A 295 -13.85 -2.28 12.33
CA GLU A 295 -14.83 -2.37 13.42
C GLU A 295 -14.12 -2.67 14.75
N LEU A 296 -13.24 -3.68 14.79
CA LEU A 296 -12.47 -4.03 15.99
C LEU A 296 -11.58 -2.88 16.48
N LEU A 297 -10.90 -2.19 15.55
CA LEU A 297 -10.04 -1.05 15.86
C LEU A 297 -10.80 0.11 16.51
N ILE A 298 -11.97 0.43 15.97
CA ILE A 298 -12.80 1.51 16.49
C ILE A 298 -13.48 1.12 17.80
N GLU A 299 -13.87 -0.14 17.98
CA GLU A 299 -14.43 -0.64 19.23
C GLU A 299 -13.45 -0.52 20.40
N GLU A 300 -12.16 -0.82 20.18
CA GLU A 300 -11.10 -0.63 21.18
C GLU A 300 -10.99 0.82 21.64
N GLU A 301 -10.96 1.77 20.70
CA GLU A 301 -10.75 3.20 21.01
C GLU A 301 -11.86 3.84 21.87
N PHE A 302 -13.08 3.25 21.90
CA PHE A 302 -14.18 3.79 22.71
C PHE A 302 -14.66 2.79 23.78
N ALA A 303 -13.82 1.85 24.20
CA ALA A 303 -14.13 1.02 25.35
C ALA A 303 -14.33 1.92 26.59
N VAL A 304 -15.53 1.89 27.17
CA VAL A 304 -15.93 2.76 28.30
C VAL A 304 -15.27 2.33 29.62
N ASP A 305 -14.82 1.08 29.67
CA ASP A 305 -14.13 0.49 30.80
C ASP A 305 -12.69 0.20 30.36
N GLU A 306 -11.71 0.80 31.06
CA GLU A 306 -10.27 0.64 30.77
C GLU A 306 -9.85 -0.84 30.84
N ASP A 307 -10.62 -1.69 31.55
CA ASP A 307 -10.40 -3.14 31.65
C ASP A 307 -11.19 -3.98 30.61
N ALA A 308 -12.15 -3.38 29.89
CA ALA A 308 -12.98 -4.08 28.90
C ALA A 308 -12.33 -4.03 27.51
N GLU A 309 -11.25 -4.79 27.39
CA GLU A 309 -10.51 -4.98 26.17
C GLU A 309 -11.38 -5.61 25.05
N ALA A 310 -11.42 -5.00 23.86
CA ALA A 310 -12.17 -5.54 22.71
C ALA A 310 -11.59 -6.90 22.30
N HIS A 311 -12.28 -8.00 22.57
CA HIS A 311 -11.78 -9.34 22.28
C HIS A 311 -12.61 -10.02 21.20
N LEU A 312 -11.92 -10.62 20.23
CA LEU A 312 -12.55 -11.41 19.19
C LEU A 312 -12.70 -12.86 19.67
N ASP A 313 -13.94 -13.36 19.67
CA ASP A 313 -14.23 -14.74 20.02
C ASP A 313 -13.46 -15.72 19.12
N PRO A 314 -12.86 -16.80 19.67
CA PRO A 314 -12.07 -17.74 18.87
C PRO A 314 -12.84 -18.40 17.72
N ALA A 315 -14.14 -18.65 17.86
CA ALA A 315 -14.94 -19.22 16.78
C ALA A 315 -15.17 -18.19 15.66
N GLU A 316 -15.44 -16.93 16.01
CA GLU A 316 -15.54 -15.83 15.02
C GLU A 316 -14.20 -15.61 14.31
N CYS A 317 -13.08 -15.59 15.06
CA CYS A 317 -11.74 -15.46 14.48
C CYS A 317 -11.43 -16.60 13.51
N ASN A 318 -11.74 -17.85 13.87
CA ASN A 318 -11.54 -18.98 12.96
C ASN A 318 -12.35 -18.87 11.66
N ILE A 319 -13.57 -18.32 11.71
CA ILE A 319 -14.37 -18.06 10.50
C ILE A 319 -13.67 -17.03 9.60
N LEU A 320 -13.12 -15.97 10.18
CA LEU A 320 -12.34 -14.97 9.42
C LEU A 320 -11.05 -15.57 8.86
N LEU A 321 -10.36 -16.45 9.61
CA LEU A 321 -9.19 -17.16 9.12
C LEU A 321 -9.52 -18.11 7.97
N ASP A 322 -10.65 -18.83 8.01
CA ASP A 322 -11.11 -19.67 6.89
C ASP A 322 -11.37 -18.85 5.62
N GLN A 323 -11.82 -17.61 5.78
CA GLN A 323 -12.04 -16.68 4.68
C GLN A 323 -10.71 -16.13 4.16
N LEU A 324 -9.84 -15.67 5.06
CA LEU A 324 -8.54 -15.12 4.73
C LEU A 324 -7.63 -16.15 4.08
N GLU A 325 -7.68 -17.42 4.50
CA GLU A 325 -6.92 -18.53 3.92
C GLU A 325 -7.22 -18.73 2.42
N LYS A 326 -8.47 -18.49 1.99
CA LYS A 326 -8.85 -18.54 0.56
C LYS A 326 -8.12 -17.49 -0.26
N LEU A 327 -7.94 -16.29 0.31
CA LEU A 327 -7.19 -15.20 -0.33
C LEU A 327 -5.68 -15.44 -0.23
N TRP A 328 -5.21 -15.90 0.93
CA TRP A 328 -3.81 -16.12 1.25
C TRP A 328 -3.17 -17.18 0.34
N CYS A 329 -3.86 -18.31 0.17
CA CYS A 329 -3.41 -19.47 -0.60
C CYS A 329 -3.76 -19.38 -2.09
N ASN A 330 -4.33 -18.26 -2.55
CA ASN A 330 -4.70 -18.12 -3.96
C ASN A 330 -3.45 -18.00 -4.85
N PRO A 331 -3.18 -18.94 -5.77
CA PRO A 331 -1.99 -18.90 -6.62
C PRO A 331 -2.03 -17.78 -7.66
N THR A 332 -3.20 -17.20 -7.94
CA THR A 332 -3.31 -16.06 -8.88
C THR A 332 -2.93 -14.73 -8.22
N ARG A 333 -2.94 -14.66 -6.88
CA ARG A 333 -2.53 -13.48 -6.15
C ARG A 333 -1.01 -13.39 -6.10
N PRO A 334 -0.44 -12.20 -6.36
CA PRO A 334 1.00 -12.04 -6.32
C PRO A 334 1.52 -12.24 -4.90
N ARG A 335 2.74 -12.79 -4.78
CA ARG A 335 3.45 -12.95 -3.50
C ARG A 335 4.09 -11.66 -3.01
N PHE A 336 4.12 -10.63 -3.85
CA PHE A 336 4.50 -9.28 -3.47
C PHE A 336 3.36 -8.33 -3.87
N GLY A 337 2.90 -7.51 -2.93
CA GLY A 337 1.84 -6.53 -3.16
C GLY A 337 2.22 -5.15 -2.63
N LEU A 338 1.60 -4.12 -3.20
CA LEU A 338 1.71 -2.74 -2.74
C LEU A 338 0.54 -2.29 -1.85
N LYS A 339 -0.27 -3.25 -1.42
CA LYS A 339 -1.31 -3.08 -0.41
C LYS A 339 -0.89 -3.81 0.85
N ILE A 340 -1.10 -3.18 2.00
CA ILE A 340 -1.00 -3.80 3.30
C ILE A 340 -2.41 -4.25 3.66
N ASP A 341 -2.73 -5.52 3.42
CA ASP A 341 -4.09 -6.04 3.57
C ASP A 341 -4.12 -7.37 4.31
N LEU A 342 -3.63 -8.45 3.72
CA LEU A 342 -3.77 -9.78 4.29
C LEU A 342 -2.78 -10.06 5.42
N THR A 343 -1.56 -9.53 5.31
CA THR A 343 -0.52 -9.75 6.32
C THR A 343 -0.83 -8.93 7.58
N ALA A 344 -1.27 -7.68 7.40
CA ALA A 344 -1.77 -6.87 8.51
C ALA A 344 -3.04 -7.44 9.13
N ALA A 345 -3.94 -8.02 8.32
CA ALA A 345 -5.13 -8.71 8.85
C ALA A 345 -4.75 -9.90 9.76
N LEU A 346 -3.79 -10.73 9.36
CA LEU A 346 -3.29 -11.82 10.22
C LEU A 346 -2.70 -11.29 11.52
N PHE A 347 -1.91 -10.20 11.46
CA PHE A 347 -1.37 -9.57 12.65
C PHE A 347 -2.46 -9.05 13.59
N GLN A 348 -3.43 -8.29 13.07
CA GLN A 348 -4.52 -7.75 13.88
C GLN A 348 -5.37 -8.87 14.49
N LEU A 349 -5.70 -9.93 13.74
CA LEU A 349 -6.43 -11.09 14.29
C LEU A 349 -5.65 -11.78 15.41
N TYR A 350 -4.32 -11.84 15.32
CA TYR A 350 -3.46 -12.38 16.38
C TYR A 350 -3.53 -11.52 17.65
N VAL A 351 -3.62 -10.20 17.49
CA VAL A 351 -3.74 -9.24 18.59
C VAL A 351 -5.11 -9.36 19.26
N TYR A 352 -6.20 -9.33 18.49
CA TYR A 352 -7.57 -9.32 19.01
C TYR A 352 -8.05 -10.69 19.53
N CYS A 353 -7.49 -11.80 19.06
CA CYS A 353 -7.82 -13.14 19.54
C CYS A 353 -6.71 -13.70 20.44
N THR A 354 -7.00 -13.82 21.74
CA THR A 354 -6.03 -14.27 22.75
C THR A 354 -5.91 -15.80 22.85
N ASP A 355 -6.75 -16.55 22.14
CA ASP A 355 -6.70 -18.00 22.13
C ASP A 355 -5.40 -18.52 21.50
N GLU A 356 -4.70 -19.37 22.25
CA GLU A 356 -3.39 -19.87 21.87
C GLU A 356 -3.44 -20.72 20.59
N SER A 357 -4.52 -21.49 20.37
CA SER A 357 -4.66 -22.33 19.18
C SER A 357 -4.87 -21.49 17.92
N VAL A 358 -5.64 -20.41 18.02
CA VAL A 358 -5.84 -19.42 16.94
C VAL A 358 -4.53 -18.71 16.61
N ARG A 359 -3.76 -18.28 17.61
CA ARG A 359 -2.46 -17.64 17.40
C ARG A 359 -1.46 -18.55 16.70
N HIS A 360 -1.36 -19.82 17.11
CA HIS A 360 -0.56 -20.81 16.39
C HIS A 360 -1.01 -21.02 14.95
N ARG A 361 -2.33 -21.04 14.69
CA ARG A 361 -2.88 -21.15 13.33
C ARG A 361 -2.46 -19.97 12.47
N ILE A 362 -2.51 -18.74 12.99
CA ILE A 362 -2.08 -17.53 12.29
C ILE A 362 -0.60 -17.61 11.92
N ILE A 363 0.27 -17.96 12.88
CA ILE A 363 1.70 -18.15 12.64
C ILE A 363 1.93 -19.21 11.56
N PHE A 364 1.22 -20.34 11.63
CA PHE A 364 1.30 -21.38 10.61
C PHE A 364 0.93 -20.87 9.21
N MET A 365 -0.15 -20.09 9.11
CA MET A 365 -0.55 -19.46 7.84
C MET A 365 0.53 -18.52 7.30
N LEU A 366 1.11 -17.68 8.16
CA LEU A 366 2.22 -16.78 7.79
C LEU A 366 3.43 -17.56 7.27
N ARG A 367 3.81 -18.67 7.92
CA ARG A 367 4.92 -19.54 7.47
C ARG A 367 4.62 -20.29 6.18
N ALA A 368 3.34 -20.59 5.91
CA ALA A 368 2.94 -21.43 4.77
C ALA A 368 3.16 -20.75 3.41
N GLN A 369 3.25 -19.42 3.36
CA GLN A 369 3.47 -18.66 2.12
C GLN A 369 4.54 -17.61 2.32
N SER A 370 5.52 -17.54 1.41
CA SER A 370 6.43 -16.40 1.37
C SER A 370 5.75 -15.23 0.65
N ARG A 371 5.09 -14.38 1.44
CA ARG A 371 4.39 -13.17 0.99
C ARG A 371 5.02 -11.91 1.58
N ARG A 372 5.00 -10.83 0.79
CA ARG A 372 5.39 -9.48 1.19
C ARG A 372 4.36 -8.44 0.76
N GLU A 373 4.08 -7.49 1.64
CA GLU A 373 3.11 -6.40 1.46
C GLU A 373 3.79 -5.08 1.82
N ILE A 374 4.41 -4.44 0.83
CA ILE A 374 5.30 -3.28 0.98
C ILE A 374 6.37 -3.54 2.06
N ILE A 375 6.11 -3.08 3.28
CA ILE A 375 7.01 -3.20 4.41
C ILE A 375 6.83 -4.53 5.15
N TRP A 376 5.70 -5.23 5.03
CA TRP A 376 5.45 -6.46 5.78
C TRP A 376 6.04 -7.69 5.10
N ASP A 377 6.76 -8.52 5.86
CA ASP A 377 7.21 -9.86 5.44
C ASP A 377 6.55 -10.91 6.33
N SER A 378 5.82 -11.82 5.71
CA SER A 378 5.10 -12.91 6.40
C SER A 378 6.03 -13.80 7.25
N GLY A 379 7.25 -14.08 6.78
CA GLY A 379 8.22 -14.90 7.49
C GLY A 379 8.77 -14.18 8.72
N GLN A 380 9.17 -12.91 8.56
CA GLN A 380 9.66 -12.07 9.67
C GLN A 380 8.55 -11.82 10.69
N LEU A 381 7.31 -11.59 10.25
CA LEU A 381 6.17 -11.46 11.15
C LEU A 381 5.94 -12.76 11.94
N ALA A 382 6.03 -13.92 11.29
CA ALA A 382 5.91 -15.19 12.00
C ALA A 382 7.02 -15.41 13.04
N ASP A 383 8.29 -15.10 12.71
CA ASP A 383 9.41 -15.14 13.67
C ASP A 383 9.11 -14.26 14.90
N PHE A 384 8.59 -13.05 14.64
CA PHE A 384 8.24 -12.09 15.66
C PHE A 384 7.09 -12.60 16.56
N LEU A 385 6.01 -13.09 15.97
CA LEU A 385 4.85 -13.58 16.72
C LEU A 385 5.13 -14.86 17.51
N GLU A 386 6.00 -15.74 17.00
CA GLU A 386 6.49 -16.90 17.77
C GLU A 386 7.22 -16.46 19.04
N ASN A 387 8.10 -15.45 18.93
CA ASN A 387 8.79 -14.87 20.08
C ASN A 387 7.81 -14.18 21.04
N ASP A 388 6.84 -13.43 20.51
CA ASP A 388 5.78 -12.79 21.31
C ASP A 388 5.00 -13.83 22.13
N MET A 389 4.61 -14.96 21.54
CA MET A 389 3.95 -16.05 22.27
C MET A 389 4.80 -16.59 23.41
N VAL A 390 6.11 -16.75 23.20
CA VAL A 390 7.05 -17.18 24.26
C VAL A 390 7.09 -16.15 25.39
N LEU A 391 7.21 -14.86 25.06
CA LEU A 391 7.24 -13.77 26.05
C LEU A 391 5.94 -13.70 26.86
N ARG A 392 4.78 -13.89 26.23
CA ARG A 392 3.49 -13.96 26.93
C ARG A 392 3.40 -15.16 27.85
N ALA A 393 3.88 -16.33 27.42
CA ALA A 393 3.86 -17.55 28.23
C ALA A 393 4.70 -17.43 29.52
N VAL A 394 5.76 -16.62 29.50
CA VAL A 394 6.60 -16.34 30.69
C VAL A 394 6.20 -15.06 31.42
N GLY A 395 5.14 -14.37 30.99
CA GLY A 395 4.64 -13.13 31.60
C GLY A 395 5.51 -11.89 31.37
N LEU A 396 6.40 -11.91 30.37
CA LEU A 396 7.23 -10.75 30.00
C LEU A 396 6.55 -9.82 28.98
N GLN A 397 5.58 -10.32 28.24
CA GLN A 397 4.70 -9.51 27.41
C GLN A 397 3.28 -9.57 27.99
N THR A 398 2.83 -8.45 28.54
CA THR A 398 1.46 -8.29 29.04
C THR A 398 0.60 -7.45 28.11
N ASP A 399 1.20 -6.52 27.37
CA ASP A 399 0.45 -5.62 26.51
C ASP A 399 -0.18 -6.41 25.36
N ARG A 400 -1.40 -6.02 25.01
CA ARG A 400 -2.13 -6.53 23.85
C ARG A 400 -1.29 -6.41 22.58
N TRP A 401 -0.86 -5.19 22.27
CA TRP A 401 -0.08 -4.87 21.08
C TRP A 401 1.40 -5.17 21.34
N PRO A 402 1.96 -6.21 20.72
CA PRO A 402 3.38 -6.49 20.87
C PRO A 402 4.19 -5.41 20.14
N GLU A 403 5.33 -5.00 20.71
CA GLU A 403 6.24 -4.06 20.05
C GLU A 403 6.87 -4.74 18.82
N ILE A 404 6.31 -4.48 17.64
CA ILE A 404 6.93 -4.92 16.38
C ILE A 404 8.25 -4.17 16.20
N GLY A 405 9.35 -4.88 16.39
CA GLY A 405 10.68 -4.50 15.94
C GLY A 405 11.73 -4.23 17.05
N PRO A 406 13.02 -4.44 16.76
CA PRO A 406 14.11 -4.18 17.70
C PRO A 406 14.42 -2.68 17.81
N SER A 407 14.77 -2.28 19.02
CA SER A 407 15.28 -0.98 19.44
C SER A 407 16.26 -0.28 18.46
N ALA A 408 15.99 1.02 18.26
CA ALA A 408 16.83 2.18 17.92
C ALA A 408 17.80 2.19 16.72
N ASN A 409 18.32 1.08 16.18
CA ASN A 409 19.44 1.17 15.22
C ASN A 409 19.35 0.41 13.88
N ASP A 410 18.35 -0.43 13.59
CA ASP A 410 18.36 -1.23 12.33
C ASP A 410 16.96 -1.47 11.70
N GLY A 411 16.46 -0.49 10.92
CA GLY A 411 15.51 -0.76 9.83
C GLY A 411 14.09 -1.24 10.21
N ALA A 412 13.44 -0.52 11.13
CA ALA A 412 12.16 -0.89 11.74
C ALA A 412 10.95 -1.04 10.79
N LEU A 413 10.07 -1.95 11.21
CA LEU A 413 8.68 -2.09 10.78
C LEU A 413 7.77 -1.63 11.91
N LEU A 414 7.53 -0.32 11.92
CA LEU A 414 6.35 0.42 12.38
C LEU A 414 5.25 -0.40 13.15
N VAL A 415 4.98 0.00 14.41
CA VAL A 415 3.79 -0.38 15.24
C VAL A 415 2.68 0.71 15.27
N PHE A 416 1.43 0.35 14.97
CA PHE A 416 0.29 1.17 15.37
C PHE A 416 0.11 1.02 16.89
N ARG A 417 0.46 2.06 17.65
CA ARG A 417 -0.07 2.29 18.99
C ARG A 417 -1.08 3.42 18.88
N PRO A 418 -2.38 3.21 19.12
CA PRO A 418 -3.23 4.35 19.44
C PRO A 418 -2.59 5.04 20.64
N LYS A 419 -2.32 6.34 20.53
CA LYS A 419 -1.78 7.17 21.62
C LYS A 419 -2.86 7.30 22.70
N GLY A 420 -3.00 6.25 23.48
CA GLY A 420 -4.01 6.04 24.51
C GLY A 420 -3.65 4.93 25.51
N SER A 421 -2.73 4.02 25.15
CA SER A 421 -1.98 3.26 26.17
C SER A 421 -1.06 4.24 26.87
N ARG A 422 -1.59 4.88 27.93
CA ARG A 422 -0.83 5.71 28.84
C ARG A 422 0.43 4.93 29.19
N GLU A 423 1.60 5.50 28.85
CA GLU A 423 2.81 5.19 29.59
C GLU A 423 2.39 5.26 31.06
N SER A 424 2.34 4.11 31.72
CA SER A 424 2.31 4.09 33.16
C SER A 424 3.54 4.89 33.56
N SER A 425 3.29 6.11 34.04
CA SER A 425 4.29 6.95 34.64
C SER A 425 4.86 6.18 35.83
N GLU A 426 5.87 5.35 35.59
CA GLU A 426 6.67 4.78 36.65
C GLU A 426 7.56 5.89 37.19
N SER A 427 7.16 6.35 38.37
CA SER A 427 7.93 7.14 39.32
C SER A 427 9.22 6.46 39.74
#